data_AF-X0UGZ1-F1
#
_entry.id   AF-X0UGZ1-F1
#
_cell.length_a   1.000
_cell.length_b   1.000
_cell.length_c   1.000
_cell.angle_alpha   90.00
_cell.angle_beta   90.00
_cell.angle_gamma   90.00
#
_symmetry.space_group_name_H-M   'P 1'
#
loop_
_entity.id
_entity.type
_entity.pdbx_description
1 polymer ?
#
loop_
_entity_poly.entity_id
_entity_poly.type
_entity_poly.pdbx_seq_one_letter_code
_entity_poly.pdbx_strand_id
1 'polypeptide(L)'
;MDHQKEHFERLVQILGHNFAYLDTSQTGCGKTFTTMKIGKASKLKLFVICPKSVCSVWNIECRKYGVDLVETITYEKLRGTKKQLKVCDGYINRNHNHFRASDKFTALCGKKILLVFDEVHRVKNRATATLA
;
A
#
# COMPACT_ATOMS: atom_id res chain seq x y z
N MET A 1 1.11 21.04 -14.94
CA MET A 1 1.74 20.66 -13.65
C MET A 1 0.90 21.09 -12.45
N ASP A 2 0.06 22.12 -12.60
CA ASP A 2 -0.75 22.68 -11.50
C ASP A 2 -1.74 21.68 -10.90
N HIS A 3 -2.37 20.84 -11.72
CA HIS A 3 -3.32 19.82 -11.25
C HIS A 3 -2.69 18.81 -10.26
N GLN A 4 -1.44 18.41 -10.47
CA GLN A 4 -0.75 17.49 -9.55
C GLN A 4 -0.37 18.18 -8.23
N LYS A 5 -0.11 19.49 -8.26
CA LYS A 5 0.17 20.30 -7.08
C LYS A 5 -1.09 20.46 -6.23
N GLU A 6 -2.21 20.82 -6.85
CA GLU A 6 -3.51 20.94 -6.18
C GLU A 6 -3.95 19.59 -5.60
N HIS A 7 -3.81 18.50 -6.36
CA HIS A 7 -4.13 17.16 -5.87
C HIS A 7 -3.29 16.77 -4.66
N PHE A 8 -1.98 17.03 -4.70
CA PHE A 8 -1.08 16.80 -3.57
C PHE A 8 -1.50 17.61 -2.34
N GLU A 9 -1.76 18.91 -2.49
CA GLU A 9 -2.17 19.80 -1.38
C GLU A 9 -3.48 19.33 -0.75
N ARG A 10 -4.45 18.92 -1.57
CA ARG A 10 -5.71 18.33 -1.11
C ARG A 10 -5.49 17.05 -0.31
N LEU A 11 -4.64 16.14 -0.78
CA LEU A 11 -4.34 14.89 -0.05
C LEU A 11 -3.64 15.15 1.28
N VAL A 12 -2.72 16.11 1.32
CA VAL A 12 -2.06 16.53 2.57
C VAL A 12 -3.08 17.12 3.55
N GLN A 13 -4.01 17.97 3.09
CA GLN A 13 -5.08 18.50 3.93
C GLN A 13 -6.00 17.40 4.49
N ILE A 14 -6.36 16.41 3.67
CA ILE A 14 -7.18 15.27 4.13
C ILE A 14 -6.43 14.50 5.22
N LEU A 15 -5.17 14.14 5.00
CA LEU A 15 -4.35 13.43 5.97
C LEU A 15 -4.02 14.25 7.23
N GLY A 16 -4.11 15.58 7.15
CA GLY A 16 -3.99 16.45 8.32
C GLY A 16 -5.19 16.35 9.29
N HIS A 17 -6.36 15.93 8.79
CA HIS A 17 -7.60 15.86 9.58
C HIS A 17 -8.17 14.43 9.69
N ASN A 18 -7.68 13.49 8.87
CA ASN A 18 -8.20 12.13 8.76
C ASN A 18 -7.04 11.13 8.73
N PHE A 19 -7.29 9.91 9.20
CA PHE A 19 -6.28 8.84 9.20
C PHE A 19 -6.05 8.19 7.82
N ALA A 20 -6.94 8.41 6.86
CA ALA A 20 -6.89 7.76 5.55
C ALA A 20 -7.58 8.59 4.46
N TYR A 21 -7.23 8.30 3.20
CA TYR A 21 -7.93 8.77 2.01
C TYR A 21 -8.04 7.64 0.99
N LEU A 22 -8.97 7.79 0.04
CA LEU A 22 -9.07 6.91 -1.12
C LEU A 22 -8.90 7.77 -2.39
N ASP A 23 -7.86 7.48 -3.16
CA ASP A 23 -7.59 8.16 -4.44
C ASP A 23 -8.00 7.25 -5.61
N THR A 24 -9.12 7.62 -6.24
CA THR A 24 -9.70 6.91 -7.39
C THR A 24 -9.36 7.57 -8.73
N SER A 25 -8.34 8.44 -8.78
CA SER A 25 -7.89 9.03 -10.05
C SER A 25 -7.46 7.94 -11.04
N GLN A 26 -7.46 8.26 -12.34
CA GLN A 26 -7.07 7.31 -13.38
C GLN A 26 -5.60 6.87 -13.25
N THR A 27 -5.28 5.68 -13.76
CA THR A 27 -3.89 5.22 -13.88
C THR A 27 -3.09 6.21 -14.75
N GLY A 28 -1.79 6.34 -14.51
CA GLY A 28 -0.96 7.32 -15.22
C GLY A 28 -1.03 8.78 -14.70
N CYS A 29 -1.93 9.12 -13.78
CA CYS A 29 -2.00 10.47 -13.19
C CYS A 29 -0.86 10.81 -12.21
N GLY A 30 0.05 9.88 -11.93
CA GLY A 30 1.20 10.09 -11.05
C GLY A 30 0.96 9.82 -9.57
N LYS A 31 -0.12 9.10 -9.20
CA LYS A 31 -0.44 8.74 -7.80
C LYS A 31 0.75 8.18 -7.01
N THR A 32 1.53 7.29 -7.60
CA THR A 32 2.74 6.72 -6.99
C THR A 32 3.71 7.81 -6.54
N PHE A 33 3.98 8.80 -7.40
CA PHE A 33 4.85 9.93 -7.08
C PHE A 33 4.23 10.87 -6.05
N THR A 34 2.92 11.12 -6.13
CA THR A 34 2.20 11.91 -5.13
C THR A 34 2.28 11.27 -3.75
N THR A 35 2.05 9.96 -3.65
CA THR A 35 2.17 9.19 -2.38
C THR A 35 3.60 9.21 -1.84
N MET A 36 4.61 9.05 -2.69
CA MET A 36 6.02 9.20 -2.30
C MET A 36 6.33 10.60 -1.76
N LYS A 37 5.81 11.64 -2.41
CA LYS A 37 5.96 13.03 -1.97
C LYS A 37 5.27 13.27 -0.64
N ILE A 38 4.09 12.68 -0.40
CA ILE A 38 3.38 12.75 0.89
C ILE A 38 4.22 12.10 1.98
N GLY A 39 4.71 10.87 1.77
CA GLY A 39 5.58 10.18 2.73
C GLY A 39 6.79 11.03 3.13
N LYS A 40 7.46 11.63 2.14
CA LYS A 40 8.61 12.51 2.38
C LYS A 40 8.24 13.79 3.14
N ALA A 41 7.19 14.49 2.71
CA ALA A 41 6.75 15.74 3.32
C ALA A 41 6.26 15.57 4.76
N SER A 42 5.54 14.46 5.03
CA SER A 42 5.00 14.14 6.35
C SER A 42 5.97 13.35 7.24
N LYS A 43 7.20 13.07 6.78
CA LYS A 43 8.21 12.24 7.46
C LYS A 43 7.63 10.87 7.87
N LEU A 44 6.79 10.29 7.00
CA LEU A 44 6.20 8.97 7.16
C LEU A 44 6.96 7.96 6.32
N LYS A 45 7.21 6.77 6.88
CA LYS A 45 7.80 5.67 6.14
C LYS A 45 6.72 4.90 5.39
N LEU A 46 6.98 4.52 4.15
CA LEU A 46 6.00 3.82 3.33
C LEU A 46 5.99 2.32 3.63
N PHE A 47 4.80 1.76 3.80
CA PHE A 47 4.55 0.32 3.72
C PHE A 47 3.57 0.10 2.59
N VAL A 48 4.01 -0.55 1.50
CA VAL A 48 3.22 -0.61 0.27
C VAL A 48 2.73 -2.03 0.01
N ILE A 49 1.42 -2.15 -0.20
CA ILE A 49 0.75 -3.37 -0.65
C ILE A 49 0.32 -3.14 -2.10
N CYS A 50 0.87 -3.91 -3.04
CA CYS A 50 0.68 -3.66 -4.47
C CYS A 50 0.74 -4.93 -5.33
N PRO A 51 0.36 -4.90 -6.62
CA PRO A 51 0.57 -6.03 -7.52
C PRO A 51 2.06 -6.37 -7.69
N LYS A 52 2.38 -7.64 -7.94
CA LYS A 52 3.76 -8.11 -8.13
C LYS A 52 4.55 -7.30 -9.17
N SER A 53 3.88 -6.88 -10.25
CA SER A 53 4.49 -6.13 -11.36
C SER A 53 4.98 -4.73 -10.99
N VAL A 54 4.45 -4.13 -9.92
CA VAL A 54 4.81 -2.75 -9.51
C VAL A 54 5.69 -2.72 -8.25
N CYS A 55 5.92 -3.85 -7.58
CA CYS A 55 6.82 -3.90 -6.41
C CYS A 55 8.23 -3.39 -6.74
N SER A 56 8.80 -3.80 -7.87
CA SER A 56 10.14 -3.36 -8.30
C SER A 56 10.18 -1.85 -8.55
N VAL A 57 9.13 -1.30 -9.17
CA VAL A 57 8.99 0.14 -9.43
C VAL A 57 9.01 0.93 -8.13
N TRP A 58 8.23 0.51 -7.12
CA TRP A 58 8.24 1.15 -5.81
C TRP A 58 9.63 1.14 -5.15
N ASN A 59 10.33 0.01 -5.18
CA ASN A 59 11.68 -0.09 -4.61
C ASN A 59 12.70 0.81 -5.32
N ILE A 60 12.65 0.85 -6.66
CA ILE A 60 13.56 1.66 -7.48
C ILE A 60 13.30 3.15 -7.25
N GLU A 61 12.04 3.59 -7.37
CA GLU A 61 11.71 5.01 -7.29
C GLU A 61 11.85 5.54 -5.86
N CYS A 62 11.47 4.78 -4.82
CA CYS A 62 11.71 5.20 -3.43
C CYS A 62 13.20 5.39 -3.15
N ARG A 63 14.06 4.48 -3.62
CA ARG A 63 15.52 4.64 -3.51
C ARG A 63 16.00 5.88 -4.25
N LYS A 64 15.56 6.07 -5.49
CA LYS A 64 15.92 7.20 -6.36
C LYS A 64 15.55 8.56 -5.75
N TYR A 65 14.38 8.67 -5.09
CA TYR A 65 13.92 9.93 -4.50
C TYR A 65 14.24 10.06 -2.99
N GLY A 66 14.93 9.09 -2.40
CA GLY A 66 15.27 9.07 -0.98
C GLY A 66 14.04 9.05 -0.08
N VAL A 67 13.07 8.19 -0.41
CA VAL A 67 11.87 7.95 0.39
C VAL A 67 12.06 6.68 1.21
N ASP A 68 11.82 6.77 2.51
CA ASP A 68 11.92 5.65 3.44
C ASP A 68 10.85 4.60 3.16
N LEU A 69 11.23 3.52 2.50
CA LEU A 69 10.37 2.37 2.23
C LEU A 69 10.67 1.26 3.25
N VAL A 70 9.70 0.95 4.12
CA VAL A 70 9.80 -0.14 5.11
C VAL A 70 9.73 -1.49 4.42
N GLU A 71 8.75 -1.65 3.54
CA GLU A 71 8.47 -2.91 2.87
C GLU A 71 7.56 -2.69 1.65
N THR A 72 7.74 -3.54 0.65
CA THR A 72 6.76 -3.74 -0.43
C THR A 72 6.29 -5.17 -0.43
N ILE A 73 4.99 -5.38 -0.30
CA ILE A 73 4.39 -6.72 -0.29
C ILE A 73 3.29 -6.85 -1.33
N THR A 74 3.15 -8.05 -1.90
CA THR A 74 2.06 -8.31 -2.83
C THR A 74 0.76 -8.67 -2.12
N TYR A 75 -0.38 -8.39 -2.75
CA TYR A 75 -1.68 -8.85 -2.25
C TYR A 75 -1.75 -10.37 -2.07
N GLU A 76 -1.12 -11.13 -2.97
CA GLU A 76 -1.10 -12.60 -2.90
C GLU A 76 -0.28 -13.07 -1.70
N LYS A 77 0.89 -12.45 -1.47
CA LYS A 77 1.75 -12.78 -0.33
C LYS A 77 1.08 -12.41 1.00
N LEU A 78 0.43 -11.24 1.04
CA LEU A 78 -0.31 -10.75 2.20
C LEU A 78 -1.49 -11.64 2.59
N ARG A 79 -2.23 -12.13 1.60
CA ARG A 79 -3.38 -13.01 1.81
C ARG A 79 -2.97 -14.45 2.20
N GLY A 80 -1.78 -14.88 1.76
CA GLY A 80 -1.32 -16.26 1.85
C GLY A 80 -2.17 -17.24 1.03
N THR A 81 -1.83 -18.53 1.12
CA THR A 81 -2.53 -19.62 0.42
C THR A 81 -3.36 -20.45 1.39
N LYS A 82 -4.42 -21.15 0.90
CA LYS A 82 -5.23 -22.05 1.75
C LYS A 82 -4.42 -23.20 2.36
N LYS A 83 -3.33 -23.62 1.71
CA LYS A 83 -2.44 -24.70 2.17
C LYS A 83 -1.45 -24.25 3.25
N GLN A 84 -1.19 -22.94 3.35
CA GLN A 84 -0.30 -22.35 4.35
C GLN A 84 -1.14 -21.54 5.35
N LEU A 85 -1.69 -22.25 6.35
CA LEU A 85 -2.41 -21.64 7.47
C LEU A 85 -1.49 -20.81 8.38
N LYS A 86 -0.17 -21.04 8.32
CA LYS A 86 0.86 -20.18 8.91
C LYS A 86 1.39 -19.21 7.84
N VAL A 87 1.12 -17.94 8.09
CA VAL A 87 1.39 -16.71 7.33
C VAL A 87 2.73 -16.70 6.56
N CYS A 88 2.70 -16.27 5.29
CA CYS A 88 3.86 -16.23 4.39
C CYS A 88 4.75 -14.97 4.52
N ASP A 89 4.35 -13.96 5.31
CA ASP A 89 5.05 -12.66 5.40
C ASP A 89 5.32 -12.13 6.82
N GLY A 90 4.62 -12.70 7.82
CA GLY A 90 4.67 -12.30 9.21
C GLY A 90 3.92 -11.01 9.58
N TYR A 91 3.17 -10.36 8.69
CA TYR A 91 2.43 -9.11 8.95
C TYR A 91 0.95 -9.32 9.27
N ILE A 92 0.32 -10.38 8.78
CA ILE A 92 -1.11 -10.67 9.04
C ILE A 92 -1.30 -12.11 9.50
N ASN A 93 -1.86 -12.31 10.69
CA ASN A 93 -2.31 -13.62 11.17
C ASN A 93 -3.63 -14.01 10.49
N ARG A 94 -3.67 -15.20 9.90
CA ARG A 94 -4.85 -15.75 9.23
C ARG A 94 -5.38 -16.97 9.98
N ASN A 95 -6.67 -16.93 10.34
CA ASN A 95 -7.41 -18.08 10.83
C ASN A 95 -8.67 -18.28 9.97
N HIS A 96 -8.65 -19.27 9.07
CA HIS A 96 -9.66 -19.48 8.01
C HIS A 96 -9.89 -18.21 7.15
N ASN A 97 -11.02 -17.53 7.37
CA ASN A 97 -11.43 -16.30 6.68
C ASN A 97 -11.23 -15.04 7.54
N HIS A 98 -10.71 -15.19 8.76
CA HIS A 98 -10.41 -14.08 9.65
C HIS A 98 -8.95 -13.67 9.51
N PHE A 99 -8.73 -12.38 9.30
CA PHE A 99 -7.41 -11.77 9.17
C PHE A 99 -7.23 -10.78 10.32
N ARG A 100 -6.10 -10.84 11.01
CA ARG A 100 -5.72 -9.91 12.08
C ARG A 100 -4.29 -9.44 11.87
N ALA A 101 -4.00 -8.19 12.19
CA ALA A 101 -2.62 -7.71 12.23
C ALA A 101 -1.79 -8.60 13.18
N SER A 102 -0.57 -8.95 12.77
CA SER A 102 0.39 -9.61 13.66
C SER A 102 1.08 -8.60 14.57
N ASP A 103 1.75 -9.07 15.62
CA ASP A 103 2.56 -8.22 16.49
C ASP A 103 3.66 -7.47 15.73
N LYS A 104 4.22 -8.12 14.69
CA LYS A 104 5.20 -7.50 13.78
C LYS A 104 4.59 -6.29 13.06
N PHE A 105 3.35 -6.39 12.57
CA PHE A 105 2.68 -5.27 11.92
C PHE A 105 2.27 -4.18 12.91
N THR A 106 1.74 -4.57 14.07
CA THR A 106 1.40 -3.63 15.15
C THR A 106 2.62 -2.82 15.62
N ALA A 107 3.80 -3.45 15.70
CA ALA A 107 5.05 -2.77 16.01
C ALA A 107 5.50 -1.76 14.94
N LEU A 108 4.98 -1.85 13.71
CA LEU A 108 5.22 -0.84 12.66
C LEU A 108 4.30 0.38 12.83
N CYS A 109 3.08 0.22 13.36
CA CYS A 109 2.15 1.33 13.57
C CYS A 109 2.75 2.42 14.48
N GLY A 110 3.56 2.05 15.46
CA GLY A 110 4.29 3.00 16.33
C GLY A 110 5.43 3.76 15.64
N LYS A 111 5.78 3.42 14.39
CA LYS A 111 6.96 3.95 13.67
C LYS A 111 6.63 5.00 12.62
N LYS A 112 5.47 5.68 12.73
CA LYS A 112 5.02 6.72 11.79
C LYS A 112 5.01 6.21 10.34
N ILE A 113 4.22 5.16 10.10
CA ILE A 113 4.08 4.56 8.77
C ILE A 113 2.90 5.15 8.01
N LEU A 114 3.04 5.26 6.69
CA LEU A 114 1.93 5.42 5.76
C LEU A 114 1.69 4.07 5.08
N LEU A 115 0.56 3.45 5.38
CA LEU A 115 0.12 2.21 4.75
C LEU A 115 -0.55 2.52 3.41
N VAL A 116 0.00 1.98 2.33
CA VAL A 116 -0.43 2.26 0.96
C VAL A 116 -0.98 1.00 0.32
N PHE A 117 -2.22 1.06 -0.17
CA PHE A 117 -2.82 0.02 -1.01
C PHE A 117 -2.85 0.52 -2.46
N ASP A 118 -1.89 0.07 -3.26
CA ASP A 118 -1.79 0.43 -4.67
C ASP A 118 -2.61 -0.52 -5.54
N GLU A 119 -3.24 -0.02 -6.59
CA GLU A 119 -4.12 -0.79 -7.49
C GLU A 119 -5.16 -1.68 -6.77
N VAL A 120 -5.78 -1.15 -5.71
CA VAL A 120 -6.72 -1.89 -4.83
C VAL A 120 -7.89 -2.53 -5.59
N HIS A 121 -8.27 -1.99 -6.75
CA HIS A 121 -9.32 -2.56 -7.59
C HIS A 121 -8.99 -4.01 -8.04
N ARG A 122 -7.70 -4.37 -8.14
CA ARG A 122 -7.28 -5.74 -8.50
C ARG A 122 -7.64 -6.79 -7.44
N VAL A 123 -7.93 -6.36 -6.22
CA VAL A 123 -8.36 -7.24 -5.11
C VAL A 123 -9.84 -7.67 -5.27
N LYS A 124 -10.65 -6.92 -6.04
CA LYS A 124 -12.09 -7.17 -6.19
C LYS A 124 -12.44 -8.34 -7.11
N ASN A 125 -11.51 -8.90 -7.88
CA ASN A 125 -11.80 -10.04 -8.76
C ASN A 125 -11.89 -11.36 -7.98
N ARG A 126 -13.08 -11.65 -7.44
CA ARG A 126 -13.46 -12.95 -6.87
C ARG A 126 -14.48 -13.73 -7.72
N ALA A 127 -14.92 -13.22 -8.88
CA ALA A 127 -16.02 -13.82 -9.64
C ALA A 127 -15.77 -13.98 -11.16
N THR A 128 -14.52 -14.17 -11.59
CA THR A 128 -14.23 -14.57 -12.99
C THR A 128 -13.15 -15.64 -13.01
N ALA A 129 -13.45 -16.72 -12.29
CA ALA A 129 -12.83 -18.01 -12.47
C ALA A 129 -13.95 -19.05 -12.32
N THR A 130 -14.94 -18.95 -13.20
CA THR A 130 -15.91 -20.02 -13.43
C THR A 130 -15.66 -20.57 -14.83
N LEU A 131 -14.99 -21.71 -14.80
CA LEU A 131 -15.10 -22.90 -15.65
C LEU A 131 -14.79 -22.79 -17.15
N ALA A 132 -13.83 -23.63 -17.53
CA ALA A 132 -13.74 -24.25 -18.85
C ALA A 132 -15.04 -25.00 -19.21
#